data_AF-A0A660MY65-F1
#
_entry.id   AF-A0A660MY65-F1
#
_cell.length_a   1.000
_cell.length_b   1.000
_cell.length_c   1.000
_cell.angle_alpha   90.00
_cell.angle_beta   90.00
_cell.angle_gamma   90.00
#
_symmetry.space_group_name_H-M   'P 1'
#
loop_
_entity.id
_entity.type
_entity.pdbx_description
1 polymer ?
#
loop_
_entity_poly.entity_id
_entity_poly.type
_entity_poly.pdbx_seq_one_letter_code
_entity_poly.pdbx_strand_id
1 'polypeptide(L)' 'MIEENLTGEELTEEKLTPNQTLNLTSEELVRLAKIGKINVSHISNAIKYILDIANSKGGLTKEELIKEIHSFIDKIECRK' A
#
# COMPACT_ATOMS: atom_id res chain seq x y z
N MET A 1 -31.17 -34.82 0.91
CA MET A 1 -29.76 -34.49 0.67
C MET A 1 -29.70 -33.16 -0.03
N ILE A 2 -29.61 -32.07 0.74
CA ILE A 2 -29.19 -30.77 0.23
C ILE A 2 -28.35 -30.17 1.37
N GLU A 3 -27.06 -30.41 1.32
CA GLU A 3 -26.06 -29.63 2.05
C GLU A 3 -25.40 -28.72 1.02
N GLU A 4 -26.01 -27.57 0.76
CA GLU A 4 -25.31 -26.46 0.13
C GLU A 4 -24.52 -25.73 1.23
N ASN A 5 -23.32 -26.23 1.52
CA ASN A 5 -22.32 -25.49 2.28
C ASN A 5 -21.73 -24.38 1.39
N LEU A 6 -22.52 -23.34 1.14
CA LEU A 6 -22.02 -22.03 0.71
C LEU A 6 -21.52 -21.30 1.96
N THR A 7 -20.43 -21.77 2.55
CA THR A 7 -19.69 -20.97 3.52
C THR A 7 -18.80 -20.04 2.72
N GLY A 8 -19.24 -18.78 2.60
CA GLY A 8 -18.47 -17.72 1.98
C GLY A 8 -17.08 -17.69 2.55
N GLU A 9 -16.08 -17.85 1.68
CA GLU A 9 -14.75 -17.29 1.89
C GLU A 9 -14.94 -15.78 2.05
N GLU A 10 -15.16 -15.35 3.29
CA GLU A 10 -14.82 -14.01 3.71
C GLU A 10 -13.30 -13.95 3.57
N LEU A 11 -12.83 -13.57 2.37
CA LEU A 11 -11.45 -13.17 2.11
C LEU A 11 -11.20 -11.94 2.98
N THR A 12 -11.00 -12.17 4.28
CA THR A 12 -10.50 -11.17 5.20
C THR A 12 -9.09 -10.89 4.74
N GLU A 13 -8.95 -9.91 3.84
CA GLU A 13 -7.66 -9.50 3.34
C GLU A 13 -6.74 -9.23 4.53
N GLU A 14 -5.73 -10.08 4.68
CA GLU A 14 -4.84 -10.05 5.83
C GLU A 14 -4.13 -8.69 5.88
N LYS A 15 -4.30 -7.98 6.99
CA LYS A 15 -3.62 -6.71 7.22
C LYS A 15 -2.13 -6.95 7.43
N LEU A 16 -1.33 -6.14 6.75
CA LEU A 16 0.11 -6.13 6.89
C LEU A 16 0.52 -5.63 8.27
N THR A 17 1.51 -6.31 8.86
CA THR A 17 2.23 -5.79 10.02
C THR A 17 3.02 -4.52 9.64
N PRO A 18 3.37 -3.65 10.60
CA PRO A 18 4.14 -2.44 10.32
C PRO A 18 5.44 -2.68 9.56
N ASN A 19 6.17 -3.77 9.87
CA ASN A 19 7.39 -4.14 9.16
C ASN A 19 7.12 -4.62 7.73
N GLN A 20 6.04 -5.37 7.49
CA GLN A 20 5.65 -5.76 6.14
C GLN A 20 5.23 -4.54 5.32
N THR A 21 4.47 -3.61 5.90
CA THR A 21 4.10 -2.33 5.26
C THR A 21 5.35 -1.56 4.87
N LEU A 22 6.32 -1.38 5.77
CA LEU A 22 7.55 -0.66 5.48
C LEU A 22 8.37 -1.31 4.36
N ASN A 23 8.55 -2.64 4.42
CA ASN A 23 9.34 -3.37 3.42
C ASN A 23 8.69 -3.26 2.04
N LEU A 24 7.40 -3.57 1.92
CA LEU A 24 6.69 -3.52 0.64
C LEU A 24 6.62 -2.10 0.08
N THR A 25 6.40 -1.08 0.93
CA THR A 25 6.46 0.33 0.53
C THR A 25 7.83 0.67 -0.04
N SER A 26 8.90 0.25 0.63
CA SER A 26 10.27 0.54 0.23
C SER A 26 10.62 -0.11 -1.10
N GLU A 27 10.27 -1.39 -1.26
CA GLU A 27 10.49 -2.14 -2.51
C GLU A 27 9.78 -1.49 -3.69
N GLU A 28 8.51 -1.12 -3.51
CA GLU A 28 7.72 -0.52 -4.57
C GLU A 28 8.21 0.88 -4.94
N LEU A 29 8.55 1.72 -3.95
CA LEU A 29 9.12 3.05 -4.21
C LEU A 29 10.48 2.96 -4.92
N VAL A 30 11.33 1.98 -4.57
CA VAL A 30 12.59 1.73 -5.28
C VAL A 30 12.32 1.30 -6.73
N ARG A 31 11.34 0.41 -6.96
CA ARG A 31 10.93 0.00 -8.30
C ARG A 31 10.47 1.19 -9.13
N LEU A 32 9.62 2.05 -8.55
CA LEU A 32 9.07 3.23 -9.20
C LEU A 32 10.14 4.30 -9.48
N ALA A 33 11.12 4.47 -8.57
CA ALA A 33 12.25 5.37 -8.77
C ALA A 33 13.13 4.92 -9.94
N LYS A 34 13.38 3.60 -10.07
CA LYS A 34 14.17 3.04 -11.18
C LYS A 34 13.52 3.30 -12.55
N ILE A 35 12.20 3.35 -12.63
CA ILE A 35 11.46 3.62 -13.88
C ILE A 35 11.09 5.11 -14.05
N GLY A 36 11.63 5.99 -13.21
CA GLY A 36 11.42 7.44 -13.32
C GLY A 36 10.02 7.93 -12.92
N LYS A 37 9.20 7.10 -12.27
CA LYS A 37 7.84 7.46 -11.82
C LYS A 37 7.81 8.27 -10.53
N ILE A 38 8.90 8.24 -9.76
CA ILE A 38 9.05 9.07 -8.55
C ILE A 38 10.49 9.56 -8.44
N ASN A 39 10.65 10.80 -7.98
CA ASN A 39 11.97 11.33 -7.63
C ASN A 39 12.38 10.82 -6.24
N VAL A 40 13.66 10.43 -6.10
CA VAL A 40 14.25 9.94 -4.84
C VAL A 40 13.99 10.88 -3.66
N SER A 41 13.98 12.20 -3.89
CA SER A 41 13.67 13.21 -2.87
C SER A 41 12.28 13.06 -2.22
N HIS A 42 11.34 12.38 -2.88
CA HIS A 42 10.00 12.14 -2.35
C HIS A 42 9.86 10.82 -1.59
N ILE A 43 10.87 9.94 -1.59
CA ILE A 43 10.77 8.60 -1.00
C ILE A 43 10.48 8.66 0.50
N SER A 44 11.22 9.48 1.26
CA SER A 44 10.99 9.61 2.71
C SER A 44 9.60 10.15 3.03
N ASN A 45 9.08 11.06 2.20
CA ASN A 45 7.73 11.60 2.36
C ASN A 45 6.67 10.55 2.05
N ALA A 46 6.89 9.74 0.99
CA ALA A 46 6.00 8.63 0.64
C ALA A 46 5.96 7.58 1.75
N ILE A 47 7.10 7.15 2.27
CA ILE A 47 7.18 6.18 3.38
C ILE A 47 6.41 6.71 4.60
N LYS A 48 6.65 7.97 4.98
CA LYS A 48 5.95 8.58 6.11
C LYS A 48 4.43 8.62 5.89
N TYR A 49 3.99 9.08 4.72
CA TYR A 49 2.57 9.14 4.36
C TYR A 49 1.89 7.77 4.47
N ILE A 50 2.52 6.72 3.93
CA ILE A 50 1.97 5.37 3.95
C ILE A 50 1.91 4.81 5.38
N LEU A 51 2.95 5.01 6.19
CA LEU A 51 2.95 4.57 7.59
C LEU A 51 1.87 5.30 8.41
N ASP A 52 1.68 6.60 8.19
CA ASP A 52 0.63 7.38 8.88
C ASP A 52 -0.77 6.83 8.53
N ILE A 53 -1.01 6.48 7.26
CA ILE A 53 -2.27 5.87 6.83
C ILE A 53 -2.45 4.48 7.41
N ALA A 54 -1.41 3.64 7.36
CA ALA A 54 -1.47 2.30 7.91
C ALA A 54 -1.76 2.32 9.41
N ASN A 55 -1.13 3.24 10.16
CA ASN A 55 -1.43 3.44 11.56
C ASN A 55 -2.87 3.91 11.79
N SER A 56 -3.36 4.86 10.99
CA SER A 56 -4.73 5.38 11.10
C SER A 56 -5.80 4.33 10.80
N LYS A 57 -5.52 3.35 9.94
CA LYS A 57 -6.44 2.25 9.57
C LYS A 57 -6.24 0.98 10.41
N GLY A 58 -5.27 0.99 11.33
CA GLY A 58 -4.89 -0.19 12.10
C GLY A 58 -4.36 -1.34 11.23
N GLY A 59 -3.55 -1.01 10.24
CA GLY A 59 -3.01 -1.89 9.21
C GLY A 59 -3.66 -1.69 7.84
N LEU A 60 -2.90 -1.94 6.78
CA LEU A 60 -3.35 -1.94 5.38
C LEU A 60 -3.32 -3.36 4.84
N THR A 61 -4.23 -3.67 3.93
CA THR A 61 -4.07 -4.84 3.07
C THR A 61 -3.02 -4.56 1.99
N LYS A 62 -2.55 -5.59 1.28
CA LYS A 62 -1.62 -5.38 0.14
C LYS A 62 -2.23 -4.52 -0.95
N GLU A 63 -3.52 -4.67 -1.22
CA GLU A 63 -4.20 -3.88 -2.25
C GLU A 63 -4.31 -2.41 -1.85
N GLU A 64 -4.70 -2.15 -0.61
CA GLU A 64 -4.77 -0.78 -0.09
C GLU A 64 -3.39 -0.12 -0.11
N LEU A 65 -2.34 -0.85 0.28
CA LEU A 65 -0.97 -0.35 0.24
C LEU A 65 -0.59 0.14 -1.16
N ILE A 66 -0.81 -0.68 -2.19
CA ILE A 66 -0.49 -0.32 -3.58
C ILE A 66 -1.31 0.91 -4.02
N LYS A 67 -2.61 0.94 -3.70
CA LYS A 67 -3.51 2.07 -4.02
C LYS A 67 -3.01 3.37 -3.38
N GLU A 68 -2.61 3.34 -2.12
CA GLU A 68 -2.13 4.53 -1.40
C GLU A 68 -0.77 5.02 -1.93
N ILE A 69 0.14 4.12 -2.31
CA ILE A 69 1.42 4.48 -2.93
C ILE A 69 1.19 5.20 -4.26
N HIS A 70 0.33 4.67 -5.12
CA HIS A 70 0.00 5.31 -6.39
C HIS A 70 -0.73 6.64 -6.18
N SER A 71 -1.67 6.72 -5.22
CA SER A 71 -2.35 7.98 -4.89
C SER A 71 -1.38 9.07 -4.43
N PHE A 72 -0.34 8.71 -3.65
CA PHE A 72 0.71 9.65 -3.27
C PHE A 72 1.48 10.18 -4.49
N ILE A 73 1.79 9.30 -5.44
CA ILE A 73 2.53 9.64 -6.66
C ILE A 73 1.71 10.59 -7.54
N ASP A 74 0.43 10.31 -7.73
CA ASP A 74 -0.45 11.21 -8.50
C ASP A 74 -0.52 12.60 -7.85
N LYS A 75 -0.57 12.67 -6.52
CA LYS A 75 -0.58 13.95 -5.77
C LYS A 75 0.69 14.77 -5.95
N ILE A 76 1.86 14.15 -6.12
CA ILE A 76 3.12 14.87 -6.38
C ILE A 76 3.26 15.26 -7.86
N GLU A 77 2.74 14.44 -8.79
CA GLU A 77 2.75 14.76 -10.22
C GLU A 77 1.82 15.94 -10.54
N CYS A 78 0.62 16.02 -9.95
CA CYS A 78 -0.31 17.14 -10.14
C CYS A 78 0.17 18.48 -9.54
N ARG A 79 1.27 18.50 -8.78
CA ARG A 79 1.86 19.73 -8.21
C ARG A 79 3.03 20.28 -9.01
N LYS A 80 3.42 19.62 -10.11
CA LYS A 80 4.46 20.09 -11.05
C LYS A 80 3.85 20.90 -12.18
#